data_AF-D8S1B7-F1
#
_entry.id   AF-D8S1B7-F1
#
_cell.length_a   1.000
_cell.length_b   1.000
_cell.length_c   1.000
_cell.angle_alpha   90.00
_cell.angle_beta   90.00
_cell.angle_gamma   90.00
#
_symmetry.space_group_name_H-M   'P 1'
#
loop_
_entity.id
_entity.type
_entity.pdbx_description
1 polymer ?
#
loop_
_entity_poly.entity_id
_entity_poly.type
_entity_poly.pdbx_seq_one_letter_code
_entity_poly.pdbx_strand_id
1 'polypeptide(L)'
;MSSSSFLLALLCISIGSLASAASAGEEDSVSIFQVTDGKLGGYPQWVSFKITNLGRDTLEVKNSFLSYGKWYKYPNKNNDGSAPGGITIAAGATSPNPAFAACGRQGSPSGTTGGFDIYTKGFKVATIHFDCPYTGSNKLSVSDECKNCVVQLPSFSTSGALGDLVLKVVALV
;
A
#
# COMPACT_ATOMS: atom_id res chain seq x y z
N MET A 1 -41.44 -66.93 5.65
CA MET A 1 -40.55 -66.95 4.48
C MET A 1 -41.43 -66.60 3.28
N SER A 2 -41.34 -65.37 2.79
CA SER A 2 -42.20 -64.84 1.73
C SER A 2 -41.42 -63.83 0.89
N SER A 3 -41.70 -63.85 -0.40
CA SER A 3 -40.92 -63.33 -1.53
C SER A 3 -40.95 -61.80 -1.72
N SER A 4 -39.92 -61.34 -2.44
CA SER A 4 -39.67 -60.03 -3.05
C SER A 4 -40.88 -59.19 -3.49
N SER A 5 -40.75 -57.86 -3.41
CA SER A 5 -40.97 -56.91 -4.52
C SER A 5 -40.49 -55.48 -4.21
N PHE A 6 -40.00 -54.82 -5.25
CA PHE A 6 -39.43 -53.46 -5.40
C PHE A 6 -40.44 -52.31 -5.26
N LEU A 7 -39.96 -51.08 -4.93
CA LEU A 7 -40.26 -49.76 -5.54
C LEU A 7 -39.61 -48.64 -4.68
N LEU A 8 -38.48 -48.04 -5.06
CA LEU A 8 -38.25 -46.88 -5.94
C LEU A 8 -38.94 -45.57 -5.48
N ALA A 9 -38.15 -44.70 -4.82
CA ALA A 9 -38.53 -43.33 -4.48
C ALA A 9 -37.97 -42.33 -5.51
N LEU A 10 -38.81 -41.34 -5.80
CA LEU A 10 -38.81 -40.41 -6.92
C LEU A 10 -37.61 -39.43 -6.92
N LEU A 11 -36.90 -39.35 -8.05
CA LEU A 11 -35.92 -38.29 -8.37
C LEU A 11 -36.51 -37.43 -9.49
N CYS A 12 -36.82 -36.16 -9.22
CA CYS A 12 -37.17 -35.19 -10.26
C CYS A 12 -35.91 -34.40 -10.64
N ILE A 13 -35.29 -34.75 -11.77
CA ILE A 13 -34.32 -33.93 -12.50
C ILE A 13 -35.12 -33.22 -13.60
N SER A 14 -35.12 -31.88 -13.64
CA SER A 14 -35.62 -31.16 -14.81
C SER A 14 -34.51 -31.05 -15.86
N ILE A 15 -34.85 -31.52 -17.05
CA ILE A 15 -34.04 -31.51 -18.27
C ILE A 15 -34.55 -30.36 -19.12
N GLY A 16 -33.65 -29.55 -19.67
CA GLY A 16 -33.96 -28.62 -20.75
C GLY A 16 -32.71 -28.40 -21.57
N SER A 17 -32.63 -29.10 -22.71
CA SER A 17 -31.46 -29.19 -23.58
C SER A 17 -31.82 -28.87 -25.03
N LEU A 18 -30.83 -28.35 -25.74
CA LEU A 18 -30.55 -28.44 -27.20
C LEU A 18 -31.30 -27.52 -28.20
N ALA A 19 -30.53 -26.49 -28.59
CA ALA A 19 -30.02 -26.18 -29.94
C ALA A 19 -30.96 -25.88 -31.12
N SER A 20 -30.67 -24.76 -31.81
CA SER A 20 -30.82 -24.65 -33.26
C SER A 20 -29.84 -23.64 -33.91
N ALA A 21 -29.15 -24.16 -34.92
CA ALA A 21 -28.58 -23.56 -36.14
C ALA A 21 -27.48 -22.49 -36.08
N ALA A 22 -26.38 -22.81 -36.76
CA ALA A 22 -25.27 -21.95 -37.13
C ALA A 22 -25.57 -21.11 -38.39
N SER A 23 -25.00 -19.91 -38.47
CA SER A 23 -24.53 -19.32 -39.73
C SER A 23 -23.30 -18.47 -39.47
N ALA A 24 -22.26 -18.70 -40.26
CA ALA A 24 -21.00 -17.99 -40.27
C ALA A 24 -21.18 -16.50 -40.65
N GLY A 25 -20.36 -15.67 -40.03
CA GLY A 25 -20.18 -14.25 -40.34
C GLY A 25 -18.98 -13.74 -39.58
N GLU A 26 -17.84 -13.71 -40.27
CA GLU A 26 -16.63 -13.02 -39.84
C GLU A 26 -16.87 -11.51 -39.92
N GLU A 27 -16.87 -10.83 -38.78
CA GLU A 27 -16.67 -9.38 -38.71
C GLU A 27 -15.82 -9.07 -37.47
N ASP A 28 -14.65 -8.55 -37.76
CA ASP A 28 -13.58 -8.10 -36.89
C ASP A 28 -14.12 -7.05 -35.89
N SER A 29 -14.14 -7.38 -34.59
CA SER A 29 -14.49 -6.41 -33.55
C SER A 29 -13.57 -6.54 -32.34
N VAL A 30 -12.50 -5.75 -32.41
CA VAL A 30 -11.79 -5.05 -31.33
C VAL A 30 -12.11 -5.55 -29.92
N SER A 31 -11.09 -6.16 -29.30
CA SER A 31 -11.06 -6.53 -27.88
C SER A 31 -11.58 -5.39 -27.01
N ILE A 32 -12.83 -5.50 -26.55
CA ILE A 32 -13.35 -4.67 -25.48
C ILE A 32 -12.65 -5.12 -24.19
N PHE A 33 -11.72 -4.27 -23.78
CA PHE A 33 -11.02 -4.31 -22.51
C PHE A 33 -11.98 -4.75 -21.40
N GLN A 34 -11.61 -5.79 -20.66
CA GLN A 34 -12.40 -6.27 -19.55
C GLN A 34 -12.67 -5.10 -18.59
N VAL A 35 -13.93 -4.69 -18.48
CA VAL A 35 -14.39 -3.86 -17.37
C VAL A 35 -14.38 -4.77 -16.15
N THR A 36 -13.19 -4.95 -15.56
CA THR A 36 -13.15 -5.32 -14.15
C THR A 36 -13.84 -4.20 -13.40
N ASP A 37 -14.73 -4.55 -12.48
CA ASP A 37 -15.24 -3.73 -11.37
C ASP A 37 -14.06 -3.25 -10.48
N GLY A 38 -13.15 -2.50 -11.10
CA GLY A 38 -11.89 -2.05 -10.58
C GLY A 38 -12.17 -0.76 -9.87
N LYS A 39 -12.51 -0.87 -8.59
CA LYS A 39 -12.68 0.23 -7.65
C LYS A 39 -11.66 1.34 -7.95
N LEU A 40 -12.06 2.37 -8.70
CA LEU A 40 -11.26 3.56 -8.99
C LEU A 40 -10.99 4.21 -7.63
N GLY A 41 -9.83 3.93 -7.06
CA GLY A 41 -9.56 4.25 -5.67
C GLY A 41 -8.08 4.39 -5.43
N GLY A 42 -7.72 5.15 -4.42
CA GLY A 42 -6.34 5.48 -4.11
C GLY A 42 -5.54 4.36 -3.45
N TYR A 43 -6.16 3.24 -3.09
CA TYR A 43 -5.49 2.14 -2.38
C TYR A 43 -4.28 1.52 -3.11
N PRO A 44 -4.26 1.41 -4.45
CA PRO A 44 -3.08 0.99 -5.19
C PRO A 44 -1.90 1.94 -5.04
N GLN A 45 -2.12 3.20 -4.65
CA GLN A 45 -1.06 4.17 -4.35
C GLN A 45 -0.79 4.18 -2.84
N TRP A 46 0.36 3.65 -2.45
CA TRP A 46 0.70 3.48 -1.05
C TRP A 46 2.20 3.45 -0.81
N VAL A 47 2.56 3.68 0.45
CA VAL A 47 3.92 3.64 0.95
C VAL A 47 3.93 3.13 2.39
N SER A 48 4.94 2.35 2.76
CA SER A 48 5.25 1.99 4.15
C SER A 48 6.68 2.37 4.48
N PHE A 49 6.95 2.70 5.74
CA PHE A 49 8.27 3.13 6.19
C PHE A 49 8.74 2.34 7.40
N LYS A 50 9.98 1.85 7.29
CA LYS A 50 10.85 1.51 8.40
C LYS A 50 12.09 2.38 8.35
N ILE A 51 12.72 2.57 9.51
CA ILE A 51 13.94 3.35 9.65
C ILE A 51 14.96 2.49 10.38
N THR A 52 16.11 2.29 9.77
CA THR A 52 17.30 1.71 10.40
C THR A 52 18.15 2.84 10.96
N ASN A 53 18.30 2.86 12.29
CA ASN A 53 19.20 3.76 12.96
C ASN A 53 20.61 3.17 13.00
N LEU A 54 21.52 3.75 12.23
CA LEU A 54 22.94 3.39 12.18
C LEU A 54 23.82 4.31 13.05
N GLY A 55 23.21 5.31 13.71
CA GLY A 55 23.85 6.18 14.67
C GLY A 55 23.94 5.57 16.07
N ARG A 56 24.45 6.37 17.02
CA ARG A 56 24.62 5.96 18.43
C ARG A 56 23.47 6.36 19.34
N ASP A 57 22.66 7.33 18.92
CA ASP A 57 21.59 7.90 19.72
C ASP A 57 20.22 7.50 19.18
N THR A 58 19.23 7.41 20.06
CA THR A 58 17.85 7.12 19.69
C THR A 58 17.31 8.17 18.71
N LEU A 59 16.72 7.71 17.61
CA LEU A 59 15.96 8.55 16.69
C LEU A 59 14.50 8.63 17.14
N GLU A 60 13.82 9.70 16.78
CA GLU A 60 12.40 9.91 17.03
C GLU A 60 11.71 10.46 15.78
N VAL A 61 10.56 9.89 15.42
CA VAL A 61 9.71 10.42 14.34
C VAL A 61 8.75 11.46 14.91
N LYS A 62 8.69 12.65 14.29
CA LYS A 62 7.83 13.77 14.70
C LYS A 62 7.15 14.45 13.52
N ASN A 63 6.18 15.31 13.84
CA ASN A 63 5.60 16.29 12.93
C ASN A 63 5.09 15.71 11.61
N SER A 64 4.55 14.50 11.63
CA SER A 64 4.08 13.85 10.40
C SER A 64 2.82 14.50 9.87
N PHE A 65 2.76 14.68 8.56
CA PHE A 65 1.65 15.33 7.88
C PHE A 65 1.31 14.64 6.56
N LEU A 66 0.08 14.87 6.09
CA LEU A 66 -0.39 14.48 4.77
C LEU A 66 -1.09 15.65 4.13
N SER A 67 -0.72 15.98 2.89
CA SER A 67 -1.52 16.84 2.03
C SER A 67 -2.59 16.04 1.29
N TYR A 68 -2.33 14.76 1.01
CA TYR A 68 -3.27 13.84 0.37
C TYR A 68 -3.20 12.43 0.97
N GLY A 69 -4.32 11.71 0.90
CA GLY A 69 -4.44 10.33 1.35
C GLY A 69 -4.83 10.21 2.83
N LYS A 70 -4.42 9.09 3.43
CA LYS A 70 -4.62 8.78 4.86
C LYS A 70 -3.49 7.89 5.39
N TRP A 71 -3.24 7.97 6.70
CA TRP A 71 -2.46 6.98 7.43
C TRP A 71 -3.31 5.73 7.67
N TYR A 72 -2.69 4.55 7.67
CA TYR A 72 -3.37 3.28 7.94
C TYR A 72 -2.49 2.32 8.75
N LYS A 73 -3.12 1.35 9.40
CA LYS A 73 -2.43 0.28 10.14
C LYS A 73 -1.96 -0.80 9.17
N TYR A 74 -0.65 -0.84 8.90
CA TYR A 74 -0.05 -1.81 7.98
C TYR A 74 -0.28 -3.27 8.44
N PRO A 75 -0.62 -4.22 7.54
CA PRO A 75 -0.78 -4.07 6.08
C PRO A 75 -2.20 -3.74 5.61
N ASN A 76 -3.16 -3.55 6.53
CA ASN A 76 -4.59 -3.44 6.18
C ASN A 76 -5.03 -1.99 5.95
N LYS A 77 -5.16 -1.58 4.68
CA LYS A 77 -5.58 -0.24 4.25
C LYS A 77 -7.00 0.17 4.67
N ASN A 78 -7.85 -0.78 5.07
CA ASN A 78 -9.18 -0.47 5.62
C ASN A 78 -9.13 -0.04 7.09
N ASN A 79 -8.03 -0.31 7.78
CA ASN A 79 -7.85 0.09 9.17
C ASN A 79 -7.14 1.43 9.22
N ASP A 80 -7.88 2.51 9.46
CA ASP A 80 -7.31 3.84 9.60
C ASP A 80 -6.28 3.89 10.76
N GLY A 81 -5.23 4.67 10.54
CA GLY A 81 -4.13 4.86 11.47
C GLY A 81 -4.00 6.33 11.85
N SER A 82 -3.34 6.58 12.99
CA SER A 82 -2.92 7.92 13.37
C SER A 82 -1.66 8.32 12.60
N ALA A 83 -1.42 9.63 12.48
CA ALA A 83 -0.14 10.13 11.99
C ALA A 83 1.01 9.58 12.86
N PRO A 84 2.12 9.15 12.25
CA PRO A 84 3.27 8.65 13.02
C PRO A 84 3.85 9.79 13.85
N GLY A 85 4.03 9.58 15.15
CA GLY A 85 4.59 10.57 16.05
C GLY A 85 5.01 9.92 17.35
N GLY A 86 6.17 10.29 17.87
CA GLY A 86 6.74 9.69 19.08
C GLY A 86 7.27 8.27 18.88
N ILE A 87 7.38 7.79 17.64
CA ILE A 87 8.03 6.50 17.35
C ILE A 87 9.53 6.67 17.61
N THR A 88 10.08 5.84 18.49
CA THR A 88 11.50 5.84 18.80
C THR A 88 12.20 4.66 18.12
N ILE A 89 13.44 4.89 17.67
CA ILE A 89 14.31 3.88 17.05
C ILE A 89 15.64 3.88 17.78
N ALA A 90 15.87 2.85 18.61
CA ALA A 90 17.12 2.67 19.32
C ALA A 90 18.31 2.53 18.36
N ALA A 91 19.52 2.84 18.84
CA ALA A 91 20.75 2.66 18.08
C ALA A 91 20.89 1.21 17.59
N GLY A 92 21.26 1.03 16.31
CA GLY A 92 21.39 -0.28 15.66
C GLY A 92 20.07 -0.99 15.32
N ALA A 93 18.92 -0.42 15.66
CA ALA A 93 17.61 -1.04 15.42
C ALA A 93 16.98 -0.62 14.08
N THR A 94 16.09 -1.45 13.56
CA THR A 94 15.16 -1.10 12.48
C THR A 94 13.73 -1.11 13.02
N SER A 95 13.06 0.04 12.97
CA SER A 95 11.75 0.27 13.62
C SER A 95 10.91 1.25 12.78
N PRO A 96 9.58 1.26 12.89
CA PRO A 96 8.77 0.34 13.69
C PRO A 96 8.47 -1.00 13.00
N ASN A 97 8.02 -1.96 13.80
CA ASN A 97 7.44 -3.21 13.35
C ASN A 97 6.08 -3.41 14.06
N PRO A 98 4.93 -3.30 13.37
CA PRO A 98 4.79 -3.07 11.93
C PRO A 98 5.23 -1.65 11.50
N ALA A 99 5.51 -1.49 10.21
CA ALA A 99 5.80 -0.19 9.61
C ALA A 99 4.61 0.78 9.78
N PHE A 100 4.89 2.08 9.83
CA PHE A 100 3.84 3.07 9.60
C PHE A 100 3.65 3.27 8.11
N ALA A 101 2.42 3.55 7.67
CA ALA A 101 2.09 3.51 6.25
C ALA A 101 0.98 4.50 5.88
N ALA A 102 1.05 4.99 4.65
CA ALA A 102 0.05 5.89 4.06
C ALA A 102 -0.44 5.35 2.72
N CYS A 103 -1.69 5.64 2.39
CA CYS A 103 -2.28 5.28 1.10
C CYS A 103 -3.30 6.33 0.64
N GLY A 104 -3.64 6.28 -0.65
CA GLY A 104 -4.78 7.04 -1.14
C GLY A 104 -6.10 6.58 -0.52
N ARG A 105 -7.16 7.38 -0.67
CA ARG A 105 -8.47 7.07 -0.08
C ARG A 105 -9.29 6.16 -0.99
N GLN A 106 -10.06 5.26 -0.39
CA GLN A 106 -10.94 4.37 -1.14
C GLN A 106 -11.99 5.18 -1.91
N GLY A 107 -12.26 4.81 -3.17
CA GLY A 107 -13.26 5.50 -4.00
C GLY A 107 -12.88 6.93 -4.39
N SER A 108 -11.65 7.36 -4.13
CA SER A 108 -11.12 8.65 -4.57
C SER A 108 -9.94 8.42 -5.52
N PRO A 109 -9.90 9.10 -6.69
CA PRO A 109 -8.76 9.04 -7.61
C PRO A 109 -7.61 9.93 -7.10
N SER A 110 -7.17 9.69 -5.86
CA SER A 110 -6.09 10.42 -5.21
C SER A 110 -5.08 9.44 -4.64
N GLY A 111 -3.80 9.83 -4.71
CA GLY A 111 -2.70 9.09 -4.13
C GLY A 111 -2.47 9.46 -2.66
N THR A 112 -1.21 9.40 -2.23
CA THR A 112 -0.79 9.91 -0.92
C THR A 112 0.45 10.76 -1.03
N THR A 113 0.43 11.91 -0.37
CA THR A 113 1.51 12.89 -0.39
C THR A 113 1.66 13.46 1.02
N GLY A 114 2.88 13.52 1.52
CA GLY A 114 3.15 14.03 2.85
C GLY A 114 4.60 13.87 3.25
N GLY A 115 4.83 13.86 4.56
CA GLY A 115 6.17 13.77 5.11
C GLY A 115 6.18 13.60 6.63
N PHE A 116 7.38 13.45 7.16
CA PHE A 116 7.64 13.36 8.59
C PHE A 116 9.07 13.80 8.90
N ASP A 117 9.28 14.28 10.12
CA ASP A 117 10.59 14.66 10.60
C ASP A 117 11.25 13.51 11.37
N ILE A 118 12.58 13.46 11.29
CA ILE A 118 13.42 12.62 12.14
C ILE A 118 14.19 13.54 13.08
N TYR A 119 14.19 13.20 14.36
CA TYR A 119 14.91 13.91 15.42
C TYR A 119 15.85 12.96 16.17
N THR A 120 16.86 13.52 16.83
CA THR A 120 17.61 12.84 17.87
C THR A 120 18.06 13.84 18.92
N LYS A 121 18.02 13.47 20.22
CA LYS A 121 18.36 14.38 21.34
C LYS A 121 17.69 15.76 21.30
N GLY A 122 16.51 15.87 20.68
CA GLY A 122 15.80 17.14 20.48
C GLY A 122 16.24 17.97 19.27
N PHE A 123 17.28 17.58 18.53
CA PHE A 123 17.71 18.21 17.28
C PHE A 123 17.05 17.55 16.07
N LYS A 124 16.64 18.37 15.10
CA LYS A 124 16.10 17.90 13.82
C LYS A 124 17.25 17.30 12.99
N VAL A 125 17.08 16.05 12.57
CA VAL A 125 18.00 15.33 11.69
C VAL A 125 17.70 15.64 10.24
N ALA A 126 16.45 15.49 9.83
CA ALA A 126 15.96 15.79 8.48
C ALA A 126 14.42 15.74 8.41
N THR A 127 13.85 16.23 7.31
CA THR A 127 12.48 15.96 6.89
C THR A 127 12.45 15.03 5.68
N ILE A 128 11.67 13.97 5.78
CA ILE A 128 11.38 13.03 4.69
C ILE A 128 10.09 13.46 4.02
N HIS A 129 10.10 13.57 2.69
CA HIS A 129 8.93 13.84 1.87
C HIS A 129 8.66 12.68 0.93
N PHE A 130 7.39 12.33 0.77
CA PHE A 130 6.93 11.35 -0.19
C PHE A 130 5.73 11.87 -0.98
N ASP A 131 5.70 11.50 -2.25
CA ASP A 131 4.59 11.77 -3.15
C ASP A 131 4.35 10.52 -4.00
N CYS A 132 3.19 9.90 -3.82
CA CYS A 132 2.74 8.74 -4.58
C CYS A 132 1.38 9.08 -5.19
N PRO A 133 1.36 9.82 -6.31
CA PRO A 133 0.13 10.37 -6.87
C PRO A 133 -0.72 9.29 -7.54
N TYR A 134 -2.01 9.59 -7.77
CA TYR A 134 -2.89 8.69 -8.54
C TYR A 134 -2.44 8.58 -10.01
N THR A 135 -1.95 9.69 -10.57
CA THR A 135 -1.40 9.77 -11.92
C THR A 135 -0.13 10.61 -11.87
N GLY A 136 0.93 10.13 -12.53
CA GLY A 136 2.24 10.77 -12.52
C GLY A 136 3.31 9.83 -11.96
N SER A 137 4.44 10.42 -11.57
CA SER A 137 5.59 9.67 -11.07
C SER A 137 5.78 9.87 -9.58
N ASN A 138 6.12 8.79 -8.88
CA ASN A 138 6.43 8.85 -7.47
C ASN A 138 7.68 9.69 -7.20
N LYS A 139 7.72 10.33 -6.03
CA LYS A 139 8.88 11.07 -5.52
C LYS A 139 9.14 10.69 -4.06
N LEU A 140 10.42 10.63 -3.72
CA LEU A 140 10.92 10.47 -2.36
C LEU A 140 12.15 11.36 -2.22
N SER A 141 12.17 12.24 -1.22
CA SER A 141 13.25 13.20 -1.04
C SER A 141 13.50 13.52 0.42
N VAL A 142 14.71 14.02 0.69
CA VAL A 142 15.14 14.52 2.01
C VAL A 142 15.34 16.03 1.91
N SER A 143 14.98 16.76 2.96
CA SER A 143 15.23 18.19 3.11
C SER A 143 15.59 18.50 4.57
N ASP A 144 16.04 19.74 4.84
CA ASP A 144 16.41 20.19 6.19
C ASP A 144 17.40 19.26 6.91
N GLU A 145 18.29 18.60 6.15
CA GLU A 145 19.27 17.67 6.71
C GLU A 145 20.30 18.45 7.55
N CYS A 146 20.53 17.99 8.78
CA CYS A 146 21.53 18.58 9.66
C CYS A 146 22.94 18.38 9.08
N LYS A 147 23.87 19.31 9.37
CA LYS A 147 25.22 19.32 8.77
C LYS A 147 26.01 18.01 8.91
N ASN A 148 25.82 17.29 10.03
CA ASN A 148 26.51 16.03 10.33
C ASN A 148 25.55 14.83 10.36
N CYS A 149 24.45 14.93 9.62
CA CYS A 149 23.47 13.87 9.44
C CYS A 149 23.61 13.29 8.04
N VAL A 150 23.23 12.03 7.87
CA VAL A 150 23.08 11.39 6.57
C VAL A 150 21.79 10.58 6.60
N VAL A 151 20.88 10.89 5.69
CA VAL A 151 19.71 10.05 5.41
C VAL A 151 19.85 9.40 4.05
N GLN A 152 20.06 8.08 4.05
CA GLN A 152 20.08 7.30 2.83
C GLN A 152 18.67 6.79 2.51
N LEU A 153 18.13 7.27 1.40
CA LEU A 153 16.89 6.75 0.81
C LEU A 153 17.15 5.44 0.06
N PRO A 154 16.24 4.46 0.12
CA PRO A 154 16.31 3.27 -0.72
C PRO A 154 16.00 3.61 -2.18
N SER A 155 16.31 2.69 -3.10
CA SER A 155 15.70 2.70 -4.42
C SER A 155 14.19 2.57 -4.30
N PHE A 156 13.44 3.31 -5.11
CA PHE A 156 11.98 3.26 -5.13
C PHE A 156 11.47 3.23 -6.58
N SER A 157 10.25 2.72 -6.77
CA SER A 157 9.60 2.72 -8.08
C SER A 157 9.04 4.10 -8.41
N THR A 158 9.27 4.60 -9.63
CA THR A 158 8.66 5.84 -10.12
C THR A 158 7.24 5.62 -10.66
N SER A 159 6.78 4.38 -10.75
CA SER A 159 5.45 4.00 -11.25
C SER A 159 4.72 3.06 -10.29
N GLY A 160 3.38 3.11 -10.26
CA GLY A 160 2.59 2.36 -9.29
C GLY A 160 2.85 2.84 -7.87
N ALA A 161 2.76 1.95 -6.88
CA ALA A 161 3.04 2.29 -5.48
C ALA A 161 4.52 2.63 -5.23
N LEU A 162 4.80 3.48 -4.23
CA LEU A 162 6.15 3.61 -3.67
C LEU A 162 6.59 2.31 -2.99
N GLY A 163 5.66 1.62 -2.33
CA GLY A 163 5.89 0.32 -1.71
C GLY A 163 6.52 0.41 -0.31
N ASP A 164 7.21 -0.67 0.07
CA ASP A 164 7.90 -0.76 1.36
C ASP A 164 9.28 -0.10 1.30
N LEU A 165 9.50 0.94 2.11
CA LEU A 165 10.74 1.70 2.15
C LEU A 165 11.45 1.49 3.49
N VAL A 166 12.76 1.23 3.42
CA VAL A 166 13.64 1.20 4.59
C VAL A 166 14.67 2.30 4.45
N LEU A 167 14.50 3.36 5.24
CA LEU A 167 15.45 4.47 5.31
C LEU A 167 16.61 4.09 6.23
N LYS A 168 17.83 4.49 5.88
CA LYS A 168 18.99 4.32 6.78
C LYS A 168 19.46 5.70 7.23
N VAL A 169 19.62 5.89 8.53
CA VAL A 169 19.93 7.19 9.11
C VAL A 169 21.14 7.09 10.03
N VAL A 170 22.10 7.99 9.82
CA VAL A 170 23.21 8.23 10.75
C VAL A 170 23.16 9.70 11.15
N ALA A 171 23.10 9.97 12.45
CA ALA A 171 23.23 11.32 12.99
C ALA A 171 24.47 11.38 13.89
N LEU A 172 25.37 12.33 13.62
CA LEU A 172 26.60 12.57 14.38
C LEU A 172 26.49 13.93 15.11
N VAL A 173 25.43 14.07 15.91
CA VAL A 173 25.12 15.27 16.70
C VAL A 173 25.52 15.13 18.16
#